data_AF-K1QJ69-F1
#
_entry.id   AF-K1QJ69-F1
#
_cell.length_a   1.000
_cell.length_b   1.000
_cell.length_c   1.000
_cell.angle_alpha   90.00
_cell.angle_beta   90.00
_cell.angle_gamma   90.00
#
_symmetry.space_group_name_H-M   'P 1'
#
loop_
_entity.id
_entity.type
_entity.pdbx_description
1 polymer ?
#
loop_
_entity_poly.entity_id
_entity_poly.type
_entity_poly.pdbx_seq_one_letter_code
_entity_poly.pdbx_strand_id
1 'polypeptide(L)'
;MEFRRQKEIEYMKAREKRVEDYEQQLHNIRVQDAEEYNRIKIRMETDVQILEQQLQQMRATYQLNQEKLDYNFQVLKKRDEENQITRNQQKRKITRLQDVLNGLRIKIAKQEKQYRDENQQLTEDYKRITEQFRDLQRKSRHFMQADSKKFEDVWCMNEAECKELVTTLVEADRAIHEQQLGIQYQNPDLSFADNVGPIKSAASQKGGMSAQQLVQEILSQAESQGEKEEEEDDDIPSDRKLPKSTLLSKISATTIKSVLEVLCDESGFLVESKLNKLLAPLEKDERSLMKLDAIFSALGIDTEEDVHLLASYFMHVKGGKKPEEEEEEKETTMEETQTEGDMDDIDAEIRKLTGKEGDVDSSKSETIELIHHNEVMKALRAFVEENRQPSKERVKQSQFKIASLEERDSSEDSDYWASYAKLVDEKKERLWDALVEGLEKYSEVLTSRSGLINETDALRQQNAELRMLLHQYVNSKVNAELEIPPTRVLQLEMNPR
;
A
#
# COMPACT_ATOMS: atom_id res chain seq x y z
N MET A 1 64.38 174.28 -9.18
CA MET A 1 63.67 173.64 -8.04
C MET A 1 62.64 172.62 -8.52
N GLU A 2 61.95 172.83 -9.65
CA GLU A 2 60.87 171.96 -10.14
C GLU A 2 61.32 170.58 -10.67
N PHE A 3 62.44 170.49 -11.39
CA PHE A 3 62.95 169.21 -11.92
C PHE A 3 63.31 168.18 -10.84
N ARG A 4 63.75 168.65 -9.67
CA ARG A 4 64.07 167.80 -8.51
C ARG A 4 62.80 167.22 -7.88
N ARG A 5 61.76 168.07 -7.75
CA ARG A 5 60.43 167.68 -7.27
C ARG A 5 59.76 166.66 -8.19
N GLN A 6 59.91 166.80 -9.52
CA GLN A 6 59.36 165.84 -10.49
C GLN A 6 60.01 164.44 -10.36
N LYS A 7 61.34 164.37 -10.27
CA LYS A 7 62.06 163.11 -10.05
C LYS A 7 61.76 162.48 -8.69
N GLU A 8 61.59 163.29 -7.65
CA GLU A 8 61.13 162.82 -6.33
C GLU A 8 59.71 162.24 -6.39
N ILE A 9 58.79 162.87 -7.14
CA ILE A 9 57.43 162.35 -7.36
C ILE A 9 57.47 161.03 -8.16
N GLU A 10 58.28 160.93 -9.20
CA GLU A 10 58.43 159.68 -9.97
C GLU A 10 59.03 158.55 -9.13
N TYR A 11 60.02 158.84 -8.29
CA TYR A 11 60.59 157.85 -7.37
C TYR A 11 59.56 157.41 -6.31
N MET A 12 58.75 158.35 -5.79
CA MET A 12 57.68 158.04 -4.85
C MET A 12 56.58 157.20 -5.50
N LYS A 13 56.15 157.52 -6.73
CA LYS A 13 55.20 156.70 -7.50
C LYS A 13 55.74 155.31 -7.84
N ALA A 14 57.01 155.19 -8.21
CA ALA A 14 57.64 153.89 -8.48
C ALA A 14 57.83 153.06 -7.19
N ARG A 15 57.98 153.72 -6.03
CA ARG A 15 57.98 153.05 -4.72
C ARG A 15 56.58 152.61 -4.33
N GLU A 16 55.58 153.48 -4.46
CA GLU A 16 54.17 153.18 -4.21
C GLU A 16 53.71 152.00 -5.06
N LYS A 17 54.00 152.01 -6.37
CA LYS A 17 53.71 150.88 -7.26
C LYS A 17 54.40 149.58 -6.83
N ARG A 18 55.67 149.62 -6.38
CA ARG A 18 56.34 148.42 -5.84
C ARG A 18 55.68 147.92 -4.56
N VAL A 19 55.23 148.82 -3.70
CA VAL A 19 54.50 148.46 -2.48
C VAL A 19 53.16 147.83 -2.85
N GLU A 20 52.42 148.43 -3.79
CA GLU A 20 51.17 147.86 -4.33
C GLU A 20 51.40 146.48 -4.97
N ASP A 21 52.47 146.30 -5.75
CA ASP A 21 52.82 145.02 -6.36
C ASP A 21 53.16 143.97 -5.28
N TYR A 22 53.88 144.34 -4.22
CA TYR A 22 54.14 143.46 -3.09
C TYR A 22 52.88 143.16 -2.28
N GLU A 23 51.98 144.12 -2.10
CA GLU A 23 50.70 143.93 -1.44
C GLU A 23 49.80 142.98 -2.25
N GLN A 24 49.77 143.11 -3.57
CA GLN A 24 49.06 142.20 -4.47
C GLN A 24 49.67 140.80 -4.44
N GLN A 25 51.00 140.68 -4.44
CA GLN A 25 51.68 139.38 -4.31
C GLN A 25 51.37 138.74 -2.95
N LEU A 26 51.41 139.50 -1.86
CA LEU A 26 51.09 139.02 -0.52
C LEU A 26 49.61 138.60 -0.44
N HIS A 27 48.71 139.35 -1.07
CA HIS A 27 47.30 139.01 -1.16
C HIS A 27 47.08 137.72 -1.96
N ASN A 28 47.71 137.59 -3.13
CA ASN A 28 47.62 136.40 -3.97
C ASN A 28 48.14 135.16 -3.24
N ILE A 29 49.27 135.26 -2.52
CA ILE A 29 49.80 134.16 -1.71
C ILE A 29 48.82 133.78 -0.60
N ARG A 30 48.24 134.75 0.13
CA ARG A 30 47.23 134.46 1.17
C ARG A 30 45.99 133.75 0.61
N VAL A 31 45.52 134.16 -0.57
CA VAL A 31 44.37 133.53 -1.23
C VAL A 31 44.73 132.11 -1.66
N GLN A 32 45.91 131.92 -2.28
CA GLN A 32 46.39 130.59 -2.66
C GLN A 32 46.55 129.66 -1.46
N ASP A 33 47.19 130.12 -0.39
CA ASP A 33 47.36 129.34 0.85
C ASP A 33 46.00 128.98 1.48
N ALA A 34 45.04 129.91 1.48
CA ALA A 34 43.69 129.66 1.98
C ALA A 34 42.92 128.64 1.10
N GLU A 35 43.07 128.73 -0.22
CA GLU A 35 42.49 127.77 -1.17
C GLU A 35 43.14 126.39 -1.08
N GLU A 36 44.47 126.32 -0.91
CA GLU A 36 45.20 125.08 -0.67
C GLU A 36 44.79 124.43 0.65
N TYR A 37 44.72 125.22 1.72
CA TYR A 37 44.23 124.75 3.01
C TYR A 37 42.80 124.22 2.90
N ASN A 38 41.89 124.96 2.26
CA ASN A 38 40.51 124.52 2.06
C ASN A 38 40.43 123.25 1.22
N ARG A 39 41.24 123.12 0.16
CA ARG A 39 41.31 121.90 -0.66
C ARG A 39 41.79 120.69 0.15
N ILE A 40 42.84 120.86 0.96
CA ILE A 40 43.36 119.79 1.81
C ILE A 40 42.35 119.43 2.89
N LYS A 41 41.74 120.43 3.53
CA LYS A 41 40.71 120.24 4.56
C LYS A 41 39.52 119.46 4.01
N ILE A 42 38.96 119.88 2.87
CA ILE A 42 37.87 119.15 2.21
C ILE A 42 38.29 117.71 1.91
N ARG A 43 39.51 117.49 1.38
CA ARG A 43 40.01 116.13 1.10
C ARG A 43 40.08 115.27 2.35
N MET A 44 40.68 115.78 3.44
CA MET A 44 40.80 115.04 4.70
C MET A 44 39.43 114.78 5.32
N GLU A 45 38.52 115.75 5.29
CA GLU A 45 37.13 115.57 5.75
C GLU A 45 36.40 114.51 4.91
N THR A 46 36.59 114.50 3.59
CA THR A 46 36.03 113.45 2.72
C THR A 46 36.63 112.08 2.99
N ASP A 47 37.95 111.99 3.23
CA ASP A 47 38.61 110.72 3.54
C ASP A 47 38.15 110.16 4.89
N VAL A 48 38.01 111.02 5.91
CA VAL A 48 37.45 110.65 7.21
C VAL A 48 36.02 110.16 7.05
N GLN A 49 35.17 110.86 6.28
CA GLN A 49 33.79 110.42 6.02
C GLN A 49 33.74 109.06 5.30
N ILE A 50 34.61 108.83 4.31
CA ILE A 50 34.70 107.54 3.60
C ILE A 50 35.13 106.42 4.56
N LEU A 51 36.15 106.65 5.39
CA LEU A 51 36.63 105.67 6.36
C LEU A 51 35.56 105.35 7.42
N GLU A 52 34.84 106.37 7.90
CA GLU A 52 33.70 106.17 8.80
C GLU A 52 32.59 105.35 8.14
N GLN A 53 32.26 105.64 6.89
CA GLN A 53 31.27 104.87 6.13
C GLN A 53 31.72 103.41 5.92
N GLN A 54 32.97 103.18 5.54
CA GLN A 54 33.53 101.83 5.39
C GLN A 54 33.51 101.07 6.72
N LEU A 55 33.87 101.72 7.82
CA LEU A 55 33.83 101.12 9.15
C LEU A 55 32.39 100.79 9.60
N GLN A 56 31.43 101.66 9.31
CA GLN A 56 30.01 101.37 9.55
C GLN A 56 29.49 100.21 8.70
N GLN A 57 29.84 100.18 7.40
CA GLN A 57 29.50 99.05 6.50
C GLN A 57 30.10 97.74 7.02
N MET A 58 31.38 97.77 7.39
CA MET A 58 32.08 96.60 7.93
C MET A 58 31.41 96.11 9.22
N ARG A 59 31.06 97.01 10.16
CA ARG A 59 30.31 96.67 11.37
C ARG A 59 28.96 96.02 11.05
N ALA A 60 28.21 96.58 10.11
CA ALA A 60 26.93 96.01 9.68
C ALA A 60 27.11 94.60 9.07
N THR A 61 28.14 94.39 8.24
CA THR A 61 28.42 93.06 7.67
C THR A 61 28.83 92.03 8.74
N TYR A 62 29.65 92.43 9.72
CA TYR A 62 30.04 91.54 10.81
C TYR A 62 28.85 91.18 11.71
N GLN A 63 27.99 92.15 12.03
CA GLN A 63 26.79 91.90 12.81
C GLN A 63 25.85 90.92 12.08
N LEU A 64 25.61 91.13 10.79
CA LEU A 64 24.80 90.21 9.99
C LEU A 64 25.42 88.81 9.93
N ASN A 65 26.74 88.71 9.77
CA ASN A 65 27.44 87.42 9.74
C ASN A 65 27.39 86.71 11.10
N GLN A 66 27.48 87.47 12.21
CA GLN A 66 27.31 86.94 13.55
C GLN A 66 25.90 86.38 13.74
N GLU A 67 24.86 87.13 13.38
CA GLU A 67 23.47 86.66 13.47
C GLU A 67 23.22 85.42 12.59
N LYS A 68 23.80 85.38 11.38
CA LYS A 68 23.73 84.19 10.51
C LYS A 68 24.43 82.99 11.12
N LEU A 69 25.59 83.17 11.74
CA LEU A 69 26.33 82.09 12.38
C LEU A 69 25.58 81.57 13.61
N ASP A 70 25.03 82.48 14.42
CA ASP A 70 24.20 82.15 15.58
C ASP A 70 22.94 81.38 15.16
N TYR A 71 22.27 81.82 14.09
CA TYR A 71 21.14 81.10 13.51
C TYR A 71 21.53 79.71 13.03
N ASN A 72 22.59 79.60 12.22
CA ASN A 72 23.08 78.30 11.72
C ASN A 72 23.44 77.36 12.88
N PHE A 73 24.11 77.87 13.92
CA PHE A 73 24.43 77.09 15.11
C PHE A 73 23.17 76.59 15.82
N GLN A 74 22.17 77.45 16.01
CA GLN A 74 20.90 77.06 16.63
C GLN A 74 20.15 76.00 15.81
N VAL A 75 20.13 76.13 14.49
CA VAL A 75 19.51 75.14 13.59
C VAL A 75 20.24 73.80 13.68
N LEU A 76 21.58 73.81 13.61
CA LEU A 76 22.37 72.58 13.75
C LEU A 76 22.16 71.92 15.11
N LYS A 77 22.14 72.71 16.18
CA LYS A 77 21.88 72.22 17.54
C LYS A 77 20.52 71.54 17.65
N LYS A 78 19.45 72.17 17.14
CA LYS A 78 18.10 71.56 17.14
C LYS A 78 18.07 70.27 16.33
N ARG A 79 18.71 70.26 15.16
CA ARG A 79 18.83 69.06 14.32
C ARG A 79 19.57 67.94 15.06
N ASP A 80 20.64 68.25 15.78
CA ASP A 80 21.38 67.26 16.56
C ASP A 80 20.57 66.71 17.74
N GLU A 81 19.80 67.57 18.44
CA GLU A 81 18.87 67.15 19.48
C GLU A 81 17.79 66.21 18.93
N GLU A 82 17.17 66.55 17.79
CA GLU A 82 16.18 65.71 17.11
C GLU A 82 16.76 64.37 16.62
N ASN A 83 17.96 64.42 16.03
CA ASN A 83 18.70 63.22 15.61
C ASN A 83 19.04 62.33 16.81
N GLN A 84 19.42 62.93 17.94
CA GLN A 84 19.73 62.20 19.17
C GLN A 84 18.50 61.49 19.72
N ILE A 85 17.34 62.16 19.73
CA ILE A 85 16.05 61.55 20.12
C ILE A 85 15.72 60.38 19.19
N THR A 86 15.82 60.58 17.87
CA THR A 86 15.55 59.55 16.85
C THR A 86 16.46 58.33 17.03
N ARG A 87 17.77 58.56 17.22
CA ARG A 87 18.76 57.51 17.46
C ARG A 87 18.46 56.73 18.74
N ASN A 88 18.04 57.41 19.80
CA ASN A 88 17.65 56.76 21.05
C ASN A 88 16.38 55.91 20.90
N GLN A 89 15.37 56.40 20.16
CA GLN A 89 14.17 55.65 19.84
C GLN A 89 14.50 54.39 19.01
N GLN A 90 15.33 54.53 17.98
CA GLN A 90 15.81 53.41 17.17
C GLN A 90 16.59 52.40 18.01
N LYS A 91 17.49 52.84 18.89
CA LYS A 91 18.25 51.95 19.79
C LYS A 91 17.31 51.13 20.69
N ARG A 92 16.29 51.75 21.28
CA ARG A 92 15.26 51.04 22.07
C ARG A 92 14.44 50.05 21.22
N LYS A 93 14.14 50.39 19.96
CA LYS A 93 13.45 49.48 19.03
C LYS A 93 14.33 48.27 18.70
N ILE A 94 15.63 48.48 18.45
CA ILE A 94 16.59 47.40 18.20
C ILE A 94 16.67 46.46 19.40
N THR A 95 16.80 46.98 20.63
CA THR A 95 16.85 46.14 21.84
C THR A 95 15.58 45.29 21.99
N ARG A 96 14.39 45.89 21.83
CA ARG A 96 13.13 45.13 21.89
C ARG A 96 13.05 44.02 20.85
N LEU A 97 13.48 44.30 19.62
CA LEU A 97 13.49 43.30 18.55
C LEU A 97 14.52 42.19 18.82
N GLN A 98 15.67 42.53 19.39
CA GLN A 98 16.68 41.55 19.80
C GLN A 98 16.15 40.62 20.90
N ASP A 99 15.42 41.14 21.90
CA ASP A 99 14.81 40.32 22.95
C ASP A 99 13.76 39.36 22.38
N VAL A 100 12.91 39.84 21.47
CA VAL A 100 11.93 38.99 20.77
C VAL A 100 12.63 37.91 19.94
N LEU A 101 13.68 38.28 19.20
CA LEU A 101 14.44 37.35 18.38
C LEU A 101 15.11 36.26 19.23
N ASN A 102 15.72 36.64 20.35
CA ASN A 102 16.30 35.68 21.29
C ASN A 102 15.24 34.77 21.93
N GLY A 103 14.08 35.32 22.28
CA GLY A 103 12.94 34.54 22.76
C GLY A 103 12.46 33.51 21.72
N LEU A 104 12.36 33.91 20.45
CA LEU A 104 12.01 33.00 19.35
C LEU A 104 13.08 31.93 19.12
N ARG A 105 14.37 32.28 19.17
CA ARG A 105 15.48 31.32 19.06
C ARG A 105 15.41 30.24 20.15
N ILE A 106 15.14 30.63 21.40
CA ILE A 106 15.00 29.69 22.51
C ILE A 106 13.78 28.76 22.29
N LYS A 107 12.65 29.31 21.82
CA LYS A 107 11.45 28.50 21.51
C LYS A 107 11.73 27.48 20.41
N ILE A 108 12.36 27.90 19.32
CA ILE A 108 12.75 27.00 18.21
C ILE A 108 13.68 25.90 18.73
N ALA A 109 14.73 26.25 19.48
CA ALA A 109 15.65 25.25 20.04
C ALA A 109 14.95 24.26 20.98
N LYS A 110 13.97 24.71 21.78
CA LYS A 110 13.15 23.83 22.63
C LYS A 110 12.27 22.90 21.80
N GLN A 111 11.60 23.41 20.77
CA GLN A 111 10.76 22.61 19.87
C GLN A 111 11.59 21.60 19.07
N GLU A 112 12.74 22.00 18.53
CA GLU A 112 13.66 21.08 17.85
C GLU A 112 14.10 19.94 18.78
N LYS A 113 14.44 20.24 20.04
CA LYS A 113 14.79 19.22 21.01
C LYS A 113 13.61 18.28 21.26
N GLN A 114 12.42 18.83 21.52
CA GLN A 114 11.22 18.03 21.74
C GLN A 114 10.93 17.09 20.57
N TYR A 115 10.95 17.59 19.33
CA TYR A 115 10.73 16.76 18.14
C TYR A 115 11.82 15.72 17.92
N ARG A 116 13.08 16.02 18.28
CA ARG A 116 14.16 15.02 18.24
C ARG A 116 13.92 13.89 19.24
N ASP A 117 13.56 14.24 20.47
CA ASP A 117 13.30 13.27 21.54
C ASP A 117 12.06 12.40 21.19
N GLU A 118 10.97 13.01 20.70
CA GLU A 118 9.75 12.31 20.25
C GLU A 118 10.04 11.38 19.06
N ASN A 119 10.78 11.84 18.05
CA ASN A 119 11.16 10.99 16.92
C ASN A 119 12.05 9.83 17.35
N GLN A 120 12.97 10.05 18.28
CA GLN A 120 13.81 8.98 18.82
C GLN A 120 12.95 7.93 19.53
N GLN A 121 12.04 8.36 20.41
CA GLN A 121 11.13 7.47 21.12
C GLN A 121 10.24 6.67 20.16
N LEU A 122 9.61 7.33 19.18
CA LEU A 122 8.79 6.66 18.17
C LEU A 122 9.59 5.65 17.33
N THR A 123 10.85 5.96 17.03
CA THR A 123 11.74 5.04 16.29
C THR A 123 12.10 3.81 17.13
N GLU A 124 12.35 3.99 18.42
CA GLU A 124 12.62 2.89 19.36
C GLU A 124 11.39 2.00 19.54
N ASP A 125 10.21 2.59 19.72
CA ASP A 125 8.94 1.86 19.80
C ASP A 125 8.63 1.11 18.49
N TYR A 126 8.87 1.73 17.34
CA TYR A 126 8.72 1.08 16.04
C TYR A 126 9.64 -0.14 15.89
N LYS A 127 10.92 0.00 16.29
CA LYS A 127 11.87 -1.12 16.28
C LYS A 127 11.39 -2.26 17.19
N ARG A 128 10.97 -1.94 18.42
CA ARG A 128 10.45 -2.93 19.37
C ARG A 128 9.23 -3.67 18.83
N ILE A 129 8.25 -2.95 18.28
CA ILE A 129 7.03 -3.56 17.69
C ILE A 129 7.40 -4.43 16.48
N THR A 130 8.34 -3.98 15.65
CA THR A 130 8.80 -4.74 14.49
C THR A 130 9.48 -6.05 14.91
N GLU A 131 10.29 -6.02 15.97
CA GLU A 131 10.91 -7.22 16.54
C GLU A 131 9.87 -8.18 17.11
N GLN A 132 8.91 -7.66 17.90
CA GLN A 132 7.80 -8.46 18.42
C GLN A 132 6.97 -9.11 17.31
N PHE A 133 6.73 -8.39 16.21
CA PHE A 133 6.02 -8.92 15.05
C PHE A 133 6.81 -10.03 14.35
N ARG A 134 8.13 -9.85 14.16
CA ARG A 134 9.01 -10.90 13.58
C ARG A 134 9.03 -12.15 14.45
N ASP A 135 9.09 -11.97 15.77
CA ASP A 135 9.07 -13.09 16.71
C ASP A 135 7.70 -13.79 16.71
N LEU A 136 6.61 -13.04 16.62
CA LEU A 136 5.26 -13.59 16.47
C LEU A 136 5.13 -14.39 15.16
N GLN A 137 5.65 -13.87 14.05
CA GLN A 137 5.65 -14.56 12.76
C GLN A 137 6.50 -15.85 12.82
N ARG A 138 7.67 -15.81 13.47
CA ARG A 138 8.51 -17.01 13.68
C ARG A 138 7.80 -18.05 14.53
N LYS A 139 7.16 -17.63 15.63
CA LYS A 139 6.37 -18.51 16.51
C LYS A 139 5.18 -19.10 15.77
N SER A 140 4.43 -18.29 15.02
CA SER A 140 3.29 -18.74 14.21
C SER A 140 3.70 -19.82 13.22
N ARG A 141 4.79 -19.63 12.46
CA ARG A 141 5.32 -20.67 11.55
C ARG A 141 5.71 -21.96 12.29
N HIS A 142 6.40 -21.82 13.42
CA HIS A 142 6.78 -22.98 14.24
C HIS A 142 5.54 -23.73 14.79
N PHE A 143 4.54 -23.00 15.30
CA PHE A 143 3.28 -23.59 15.76
C PHE A 143 2.54 -24.29 14.63
N MET A 144 2.41 -23.66 13.46
CA MET A 144 1.79 -24.31 12.30
C MET A 144 2.49 -25.61 11.92
N GLN A 145 3.83 -25.62 11.88
CA GLN A 145 4.59 -26.84 11.58
C GLN A 145 4.42 -27.91 12.66
N ALA A 146 4.48 -27.51 13.93
CA ALA A 146 4.31 -28.42 15.06
C ALA A 146 2.88 -29.00 15.12
N ASP A 147 1.86 -28.17 14.89
CA ASP A 147 0.45 -28.56 14.89
C ASP A 147 0.14 -29.45 13.68
N SER A 148 0.63 -29.12 12.48
CA SER A 148 0.50 -29.99 11.30
C SER A 148 1.15 -31.35 11.52
N LYS A 149 2.35 -31.38 12.11
CA LYS A 149 3.03 -32.64 12.41
C LYS A 149 2.29 -33.44 13.48
N LYS A 150 1.87 -32.78 14.56
CA LYS A 150 1.11 -33.43 15.63
C LYS A 150 -0.22 -33.99 15.12
N PHE A 151 -0.90 -33.26 14.25
CA PHE A 151 -2.12 -33.73 13.60
C PHE A 151 -1.85 -34.97 12.74
N GLU A 152 -0.80 -34.96 11.90
CA GLU A 152 -0.40 -36.10 11.07
C GLU A 152 -0.02 -37.32 11.93
N ASP A 153 0.75 -37.12 13.00
CA ASP A 153 1.15 -38.19 13.93
C ASP A 153 -0.08 -38.83 14.60
N VAL A 154 -1.02 -38.02 15.09
CA VAL A 154 -2.26 -38.51 15.73
C VAL A 154 -3.17 -39.20 14.71
N TRP A 155 -3.28 -38.67 13.50
CA TRP A 155 -4.05 -39.29 12.41
C TRP A 155 -3.51 -40.68 12.09
N CYS A 156 -2.20 -40.79 11.84
CA CYS A 156 -1.55 -42.06 11.52
C CYS A 156 -1.66 -43.07 12.66
N MET A 157 -1.56 -42.62 13.92
CA MET A 157 -1.75 -43.49 15.09
C MET A 157 -3.17 -44.08 15.12
N ASN A 158 -4.19 -43.23 15.02
CA ASN A 158 -5.59 -43.67 15.04
C ASN A 158 -5.93 -44.53 13.82
N GLU A 159 -5.39 -44.18 12.65
CA GLU A 159 -5.56 -44.95 11.42
C GLU A 159 -4.94 -46.35 11.55
N ALA A 160 -3.75 -46.46 12.15
CA ALA A 160 -3.12 -47.75 12.42
C ALA A 160 -3.94 -48.59 13.40
N GLU A 161 -4.44 -47.99 14.49
CA GLU A 161 -5.33 -48.66 15.45
C GLU A 161 -6.62 -49.16 14.77
N CYS A 162 -7.26 -48.33 13.94
CA CYS A 162 -8.43 -48.73 13.18
C CYS A 162 -8.13 -49.87 12.19
N LYS A 163 -6.99 -49.84 11.50
CA LYS A 163 -6.56 -50.93 10.60
C LYS A 163 -6.36 -52.24 11.36
N GLU A 164 -5.72 -52.20 12.53
CA GLU A 164 -5.55 -53.39 13.38
C GLU A 164 -6.92 -53.96 13.81
N LEU A 165 -7.83 -53.10 14.29
CA LEU A 165 -9.18 -53.51 14.65
C LEU A 165 -9.96 -54.09 13.46
N VAL A 166 -9.81 -53.51 12.27
CA VAL A 166 -10.41 -54.05 11.05
C VAL A 166 -9.84 -55.42 10.70
N THR A 167 -8.52 -55.61 10.77
CA THR A 167 -7.91 -56.91 10.47
C THR A 167 -8.40 -57.99 11.44
N THR A 168 -8.44 -57.69 12.74
CA THR A 168 -8.98 -58.62 13.75
C THR A 168 -10.47 -58.89 13.55
N LEU A 169 -11.25 -57.89 13.16
CA LEU A 169 -12.67 -58.05 12.86
C LEU A 169 -12.91 -58.90 11.61
N VAL A 170 -12.14 -58.69 10.54
CA VAL A 170 -12.20 -59.49 9.30
C VAL A 170 -11.77 -60.93 9.58
N GLU A 171 -10.74 -61.14 10.40
CA GLU A 171 -10.31 -62.48 10.82
C GLU A 171 -11.37 -63.19 11.67
N ALA A 172 -12.01 -62.48 12.62
CA ALA A 172 -13.10 -63.02 13.42
C ALA A 172 -14.33 -63.34 12.56
N ASP A 173 -14.71 -62.45 11.64
CA ASP A 173 -15.80 -62.65 10.70
C ASP A 173 -15.54 -63.86 9.79
N ARG A 174 -14.29 -64.00 9.32
CA ARG A 174 -13.84 -65.16 8.55
C ARG A 174 -13.95 -66.46 9.36
N ALA A 175 -13.49 -66.46 10.61
CA ALA A 175 -13.59 -67.63 11.48
C ALA A 175 -15.05 -68.03 11.76
N ILE A 176 -15.94 -67.07 11.99
CA ILE A 176 -17.38 -67.33 12.17
C ILE A 176 -18.00 -67.93 10.91
N HIS A 177 -17.74 -67.34 9.73
CA HIS A 177 -18.28 -67.80 8.47
C HIS A 177 -17.77 -69.20 8.08
N GLU A 178 -16.46 -69.44 8.18
CA GLU A 178 -15.84 -70.71 7.82
C GLU A 178 -16.14 -71.83 8.85
N GLN A 179 -16.04 -71.55 10.16
CA GLN A 179 -16.11 -72.59 11.21
C GLN A 179 -17.53 -72.83 11.72
N GLN A 180 -18.35 -71.79 11.93
CA GLN A 180 -19.68 -71.94 12.54
C GLN A 180 -20.77 -72.12 11.48
N LEU A 181 -20.73 -71.33 10.42
CA LEU A 181 -21.77 -71.33 9.38
C LEU A 181 -21.46 -72.30 8.23
N GLY A 182 -20.19 -72.61 8.00
CA GLY A 182 -19.75 -73.44 6.87
C GLY A 182 -19.99 -72.80 5.50
N ILE A 183 -20.06 -71.47 5.46
CA ILE A 183 -20.30 -70.68 4.23
C ILE A 183 -18.96 -70.13 3.73
N GLN A 184 -18.80 -70.03 2.41
CA GLN A 184 -17.61 -69.40 1.83
C GLN A 184 -17.53 -67.92 2.23
N TYR A 185 -16.43 -67.55 2.87
CA TYR A 185 -16.14 -66.16 3.24
C TYR A 185 -15.76 -65.33 2.00
N GLN A 186 -16.38 -64.16 1.84
CA GLN A 186 -16.00 -63.17 0.84
C GLN A 186 -15.30 -62.01 1.54
N ASN A 187 -14.02 -61.78 1.21
CA ASN A 187 -13.26 -60.66 1.76
C ASN A 187 -13.90 -59.33 1.31
N PRO A 188 -14.18 -58.40 2.24
CA PRO A 188 -14.64 -57.07 1.89
C PRO A 188 -13.54 -56.28 1.17
N ASP A 189 -13.95 -55.28 0.38
CA ASP A 189 -13.04 -54.36 -0.32
C ASP A 189 -12.36 -53.42 0.70
N LEU A 190 -11.05 -53.58 0.86
CA LEU A 190 -10.21 -52.80 1.78
C LEU A 190 -9.35 -51.76 1.05
N SER A 191 -9.61 -51.47 -0.22
CA SER A 191 -8.82 -50.51 -1.03
C SER A 191 -8.71 -49.11 -0.41
N PHE A 192 -9.71 -48.68 0.36
CA PHE A 192 -9.65 -47.40 1.08
C PHE A 192 -8.60 -47.39 2.20
N ALA A 193 -8.26 -48.54 2.77
CA ALA A 193 -7.29 -48.68 3.87
C ALA A 193 -5.82 -48.68 3.37
N ASP A 194 -5.59 -48.64 2.06
CA ASP A 194 -4.24 -48.53 1.49
C ASP A 194 -3.66 -47.11 1.63
N ASN A 195 -4.50 -46.10 1.87
CA ASN A 195 -4.03 -44.75 2.16
C ASN A 195 -3.22 -44.71 3.48
N VAL A 196 -2.23 -43.82 3.58
CA VAL A 196 -1.49 -43.57 4.82
C VAL A 196 -1.43 -42.07 5.04
N GLY A 197 -2.12 -41.60 6.07
CA GLY A 197 -2.14 -40.20 6.45
C GLY A 197 -3.38 -39.42 5.96
N PRO A 198 -3.45 -38.12 6.31
CA PRO A 198 -4.61 -37.27 6.01
C PRO A 198 -4.87 -37.12 4.51
N ILE A 199 -6.15 -37.08 4.14
CA ILE A 199 -6.56 -36.96 2.74
C ILE A 199 -6.18 -35.56 2.21
N LYS A 200 -5.54 -35.55 1.04
CA LYS A 200 -5.14 -34.33 0.34
C LYS A 200 -6.01 -34.17 -0.90
N SER A 201 -6.95 -33.22 -0.85
CA SER A 201 -7.83 -32.90 -1.98
C SER A 201 -7.02 -32.48 -3.22
N ALA A 202 -7.41 -32.99 -4.39
CA ALA A 202 -6.78 -32.68 -5.69
C ALA A 202 -6.88 -31.19 -6.07
N ALA A 203 -7.79 -30.43 -5.45
CA ALA A 203 -7.90 -28.98 -5.63
C ALA A 203 -6.69 -28.23 -5.08
N SER A 204 -6.03 -28.74 -4.04
CA SER A 204 -4.85 -28.11 -3.42
C SER A 204 -3.58 -28.22 -4.28
N GLN A 205 -3.52 -29.13 -5.27
CA GLN A 205 -2.37 -29.25 -6.19
C GLN A 205 -2.37 -28.22 -7.34
N LYS A 206 -3.48 -27.52 -7.59
CA LYS A 206 -3.55 -26.45 -8.58
C LYS A 206 -3.41 -25.09 -7.89
N GLY A 207 -2.22 -24.80 -7.37
CA GLY A 207 -1.86 -23.43 -7.00
C GLY A 207 -2.02 -22.52 -8.22
N GLY A 208 -2.78 -21.44 -8.09
CA GLY A 208 -3.05 -20.50 -9.18
C GLY A 208 -1.75 -20.01 -9.82
N MET A 209 -1.72 -19.99 -11.17
CA MET A 209 -0.58 -19.49 -11.93
C MET A 209 -0.42 -17.99 -11.64
N SER A 210 0.79 -17.58 -11.26
CA SER A 210 1.11 -16.16 -11.06
C SER A 210 1.02 -15.41 -12.40
N ALA A 211 0.62 -14.13 -12.38
CA ALA A 211 0.62 -13.28 -13.58
C ALA A 211 1.97 -13.31 -14.33
N GLN A 212 3.09 -13.48 -13.61
CA GLN A 212 4.43 -13.66 -14.19
C GLN A 212 4.57 -14.96 -15.00
N GLN A 213 3.99 -16.07 -14.53
CA GLN A 213 4.00 -17.35 -15.24
C GLN A 213 3.15 -17.28 -16.51
N LEU A 214 2.02 -16.56 -16.46
CA LEU A 214 1.17 -16.32 -17.63
C LEU A 214 1.91 -15.53 -18.72
N VAL A 215 2.59 -14.44 -18.36
CA VAL A 215 3.33 -13.61 -19.32
C VAL A 215 4.50 -14.37 -19.94
N GLN A 216 5.21 -15.19 -19.16
CA GLN A 216 6.29 -16.04 -19.68
C GLN A 216 5.77 -17.11 -20.67
N GLU A 217 4.59 -17.69 -20.41
CA GLU A 217 3.94 -18.64 -21.30
C GLU A 217 3.47 -17.98 -22.61
N ILE A 218 2.94 -16.76 -22.54
CA ILE A 218 2.51 -15.99 -23.73
C ILE A 218 3.70 -15.57 -24.60
N LEU A 219 4.80 -15.10 -24.00
CA LEU A 219 6.00 -14.70 -24.73
C LEU A 219 6.67 -15.90 -25.44
N SER A 220 6.70 -17.07 -24.78
CA SER A 220 7.27 -18.30 -25.34
C SER A 220 6.40 -18.93 -26.44
N GLN A 221 5.07 -18.88 -26.33
CA GLN A 221 4.19 -19.39 -27.39
C GLN A 221 4.27 -18.57 -28.68
N ALA A 222 4.47 -17.25 -28.58
CA ALA A 222 4.53 -16.36 -29.74
C ALA A 222 5.80 -16.54 -30.60
N GLU A 223 6.90 -17.07 -30.05
CA GLU A 223 8.10 -17.40 -30.83
C GLU A 223 7.94 -18.69 -31.65
N SER A 224 7.05 -19.58 -31.24
CA SER A 224 6.81 -20.86 -31.93
C SER A 224 5.89 -20.76 -33.17
N GLN A 225 5.17 -19.65 -33.33
CA GLN A 225 4.23 -19.43 -34.44
C GLN A 225 4.85 -18.72 -35.66
N GLY A 226 6.15 -18.41 -35.64
CA GLY A 226 6.84 -17.69 -36.72
C GLY A 226 7.16 -18.50 -37.98
N GLU A 227 6.98 -19.83 -37.97
CA GLU A 227 7.27 -20.68 -39.14
C GLU A 227 6.26 -21.84 -39.24
N LYS A 228 5.14 -21.58 -39.93
CA LYS A 228 4.34 -22.48 -40.79
C LYS A 228 2.84 -22.15 -40.68
N GLU A 229 2.35 -21.40 -41.67
CA GLU A 229 0.99 -21.57 -42.18
C GLU A 229 1.07 -21.99 -43.65
N GLU A 230 -0.01 -22.63 -44.11
CA GLU A 230 -0.27 -23.30 -45.41
C GLU A 230 0.08 -24.81 -45.38
N GLU A 231 -0.84 -25.78 -45.54
CA GLU A 231 -2.22 -25.84 -46.05
C GLU A 231 -2.90 -27.18 -45.61
N GLU A 232 -4.23 -27.23 -45.86
CA GLU A 232 -5.12 -28.40 -46.11
C GLU A 232 -6.15 -28.86 -45.06
N ASP A 233 -7.38 -28.94 -45.57
CA ASP A 233 -8.67 -29.40 -45.06
C ASP A 233 -8.71 -30.86 -44.57
N ASP A 234 -9.57 -31.16 -43.58
CA ASP A 234 -10.77 -32.04 -43.72
C ASP A 234 -11.35 -32.50 -42.34
N ASP A 235 -12.64 -32.21 -42.17
CA ASP A 235 -13.76 -32.99 -41.58
C ASP A 235 -13.72 -33.75 -40.21
N ILE A 236 -14.45 -33.17 -39.22
CA ILE A 236 -15.49 -33.68 -38.24
C ILE A 236 -15.18 -34.84 -37.23
N PRO A 237 -15.95 -35.06 -36.13
CA PRO A 237 -16.31 -34.26 -34.92
C PRO A 237 -15.92 -34.96 -33.58
N SER A 238 -15.86 -34.24 -32.43
CA SER A 238 -16.43 -34.81 -31.18
C SER A 238 -16.57 -33.79 -30.03
N ASP A 239 -17.78 -33.77 -29.47
CA ASP A 239 -18.25 -33.07 -28.27
C ASP A 239 -17.35 -33.18 -27.02
N ARG A 240 -17.20 -32.04 -26.33
CA ARG A 240 -17.43 -31.81 -24.87
C ARG A 240 -16.57 -30.65 -24.35
N LYS A 241 -17.12 -29.43 -24.33
CA LYS A 241 -16.72 -28.41 -23.35
C LYS A 241 -17.96 -27.68 -22.83
N LEU A 242 -18.24 -27.90 -21.54
CA LEU A 242 -19.17 -27.11 -20.74
C LEU A 242 -18.68 -25.65 -20.60
N PRO A 243 -19.58 -24.69 -20.34
CA PRO A 243 -19.34 -23.28 -20.54
C PRO A 243 -18.53 -22.71 -19.36
N LYS A 244 -17.31 -22.26 -19.63
CA LYS A 244 -16.61 -21.32 -18.75
C LYS A 244 -16.82 -19.91 -19.33
N SER A 245 -17.50 -19.07 -18.55
CA SER A 245 -17.62 -17.61 -18.63
C SER A 245 -17.15 -16.93 -19.93
N THR A 246 -18.13 -16.51 -20.70
CA THR A 246 -18.13 -16.00 -22.09
C THR A 246 -17.54 -14.61 -22.33
N LEU A 247 -16.72 -14.04 -21.45
CA LEU A 247 -16.15 -12.69 -21.64
C LEU A 247 -14.62 -12.58 -21.62
N LEU A 248 -13.89 -13.56 -21.05
CA LEU A 248 -12.41 -13.49 -20.96
C LEU A 248 -11.64 -14.29 -22.02
N SER A 249 -12.30 -15.16 -22.80
CA SER A 249 -11.61 -16.04 -23.77
C SER A 249 -11.46 -15.47 -25.18
N LYS A 250 -11.87 -14.23 -25.43
CA LYS A 250 -11.87 -13.64 -26.78
C LYS A 250 -10.60 -12.83 -27.13
N ILE A 251 -9.72 -12.58 -26.15
CA ILE A 251 -8.49 -11.82 -26.42
C ILE A 251 -7.40 -12.83 -26.77
N SER A 252 -6.93 -12.81 -28.02
CA SER A 252 -5.86 -13.72 -28.46
C SER A 252 -4.55 -13.41 -27.72
N ALA A 253 -3.74 -14.44 -27.48
CA ALA A 253 -2.42 -14.28 -26.86
C ALA A 253 -1.53 -13.28 -27.62
N THR A 254 -1.68 -13.22 -28.95
CA THR A 254 -1.04 -12.22 -29.82
C THR A 254 -1.50 -10.79 -29.52
N THR A 255 -2.79 -10.57 -29.26
CA THR A 255 -3.31 -9.25 -28.89
C THR A 255 -2.81 -8.81 -27.52
N ILE A 256 -2.76 -9.74 -26.54
CA ILE A 256 -2.20 -9.47 -25.21
C ILE A 256 -0.71 -9.12 -25.33
N LYS A 257 0.06 -9.84 -26.15
CA LYS A 257 1.48 -9.53 -26.40
C LYS A 257 1.66 -8.12 -26.97
N SER A 258 0.90 -7.72 -27.98
CA SER A 258 0.99 -6.38 -28.55
C SER A 258 0.61 -5.29 -27.54
N VAL A 259 -0.39 -5.52 -26.67
CA VAL A 259 -0.72 -4.60 -25.58
C VAL A 259 0.43 -4.50 -24.58
N LEU A 260 1.06 -5.61 -24.20
CA LEU A 260 2.19 -5.63 -23.28
C LEU A 260 3.45 -4.97 -23.85
N GLU A 261 3.70 -5.09 -25.17
CA GLU A 261 4.79 -4.40 -25.86
C GLU A 261 4.57 -2.87 -25.86
N VAL A 262 3.38 -2.41 -26.24
CA VAL A 262 3.01 -0.98 -26.18
C VAL A 262 3.14 -0.43 -24.76
N LEU A 263 2.80 -1.25 -23.77
CA LEU A 263 2.91 -0.89 -22.36
C LEU A 263 4.38 -0.79 -21.92
N CYS A 264 5.26 -1.66 -22.39
CA CYS A 264 6.71 -1.57 -22.15
C CYS A 264 7.37 -0.31 -22.71
N ASP A 265 6.89 0.18 -23.84
CA ASP A 265 7.46 1.34 -24.52
C ASP A 265 6.94 2.66 -23.93
N GLU A 266 5.64 2.76 -23.66
CA GLU A 266 5.01 4.02 -23.21
C GLU A 266 5.01 4.20 -21.69
N SER A 267 5.09 3.13 -20.90
CA SER A 267 5.07 3.21 -19.43
C SER A 267 6.46 3.29 -18.77
N GLY A 268 7.46 3.76 -19.52
CA GLY A 268 8.82 3.98 -19.01
C GLY A 268 8.90 4.93 -17.81
N PHE A 269 7.87 5.74 -17.57
CA PHE A 269 7.74 6.60 -16.38
C PHE A 269 7.48 5.82 -15.07
N LEU A 270 6.93 4.61 -15.14
CA LEU A 270 6.66 3.75 -13.98
C LEU A 270 7.90 2.94 -13.56
N VAL A 271 8.90 2.84 -14.44
CA VAL A 271 10.11 2.04 -14.21
C VAL A 271 11.22 2.95 -13.65
N GLU A 272 11.80 2.58 -12.50
CA GLU A 272 12.88 3.36 -11.88
C GLU A 272 14.09 3.54 -12.82
N SER A 273 14.64 4.76 -12.88
CA SER A 273 15.79 5.09 -13.73
C SER A 273 17.06 4.25 -13.44
N LYS A 274 17.18 3.69 -12.24
CA LYS A 274 18.26 2.75 -11.86
C LYS A 274 18.04 1.36 -12.46
N LEU A 275 16.79 0.89 -12.49
CA LEU A 275 16.41 -0.39 -13.10
C LEU A 275 16.67 -0.35 -14.62
N ASN A 276 16.31 0.75 -15.29
CA ASN A 276 16.61 0.93 -16.71
C ASN A 276 18.11 0.88 -17.06
N LYS A 277 19.00 1.32 -16.15
CA LYS A 277 20.47 1.21 -16.33
C LYS A 277 20.97 -0.23 -16.15
N LEU A 278 20.33 -1.00 -15.27
CA LEU A 278 20.66 -2.40 -15.02
C LEU A 278 20.12 -3.34 -16.10
N LEU A 279 19.02 -2.96 -16.76
CA LEU A 279 18.40 -3.73 -17.84
C LEU A 279 18.99 -3.45 -19.24
N ALA A 280 19.83 -2.41 -19.38
CA ALA A 280 20.48 -2.04 -20.65
C ALA A 280 21.35 -3.15 -21.29
N PRO A 281 22.03 -4.04 -20.52
CA PRO A 281 22.80 -5.16 -21.06
C PRO A 281 21.99 -6.41 -21.42
N LEU A 282 20.71 -6.50 -21.02
CA LEU A 282 19.89 -7.71 -21.20
C LEU A 282 19.20 -7.75 -22.57
N GLU A 283 18.84 -8.96 -23.02
CA GLU A 283 18.03 -9.18 -24.23
C GLU A 283 16.66 -8.48 -24.12
N LYS A 284 16.04 -8.21 -25.28
CA LYS A 284 14.83 -7.40 -25.35
C LYS A 284 13.66 -8.04 -24.59
N ASP A 285 13.56 -9.37 -24.60
CA ASP A 285 12.47 -10.11 -23.96
C ASP A 285 12.66 -10.24 -22.44
N GLU A 286 13.90 -10.42 -21.98
CA GLU A 286 14.21 -10.38 -20.55
C GLU A 286 14.02 -8.96 -19.98
N ARG A 287 14.34 -7.95 -20.78
CA ARG A 287 14.12 -6.54 -20.45
C ARG A 287 12.64 -6.20 -20.40
N SER A 288 11.83 -6.68 -21.34
CA SER A 288 10.39 -6.44 -21.36
C SER A 288 9.71 -7.13 -20.18
N LEU A 289 10.07 -8.39 -19.86
CA LEU A 289 9.52 -9.11 -18.71
C LEU A 289 9.83 -8.43 -17.37
N MET A 290 11.07 -7.99 -17.17
CA MET A 290 11.47 -7.27 -15.94
C MET A 290 10.84 -5.87 -15.85
N LYS A 291 10.61 -5.21 -16.98
CA LYS A 291 9.85 -3.95 -17.01
C LYS A 291 8.39 -4.19 -16.69
N LEU A 292 7.76 -5.18 -17.31
CA LEU A 292 6.37 -5.55 -17.05
C LEU A 292 6.16 -5.92 -15.58
N ASP A 293 7.10 -6.61 -14.96
CA ASP A 293 7.06 -6.89 -13.52
C ASP A 293 7.05 -5.61 -12.66
N ALA A 294 7.93 -4.67 -12.98
CA ALA A 294 7.98 -3.38 -12.29
C ALA A 294 6.68 -2.56 -12.54
N ILE A 295 6.12 -2.65 -13.75
CA ILE A 295 4.90 -1.94 -14.12
C ILE A 295 3.67 -2.59 -13.47
N PHE A 296 3.55 -3.92 -13.48
CA PHE A 296 2.50 -4.65 -12.77
C PHE A 296 2.57 -4.44 -11.27
N SER A 297 3.77 -4.40 -10.70
CA SER A 297 3.97 -4.02 -9.29
C SER A 297 3.53 -2.59 -9.00
N ALA A 298 3.76 -1.65 -9.94
CA ALA A 298 3.33 -0.26 -9.79
C ALA A 298 1.81 -0.07 -9.98
N LEU A 299 1.19 -0.90 -10.83
CA LEU A 299 -0.25 -0.89 -11.14
C LEU A 299 -1.08 -1.77 -10.19
N GLY A 300 -0.45 -2.71 -9.47
CA GLY A 300 -1.10 -3.65 -8.55
C GLY A 300 -1.79 -4.82 -9.26
N ILE A 301 -1.19 -5.34 -10.33
CA ILE A 301 -1.73 -6.43 -11.15
C ILE A 301 -1.03 -7.73 -10.72
N ASP A 302 -1.75 -8.61 -10.01
CA ASP A 302 -1.18 -9.83 -9.41
C ASP A 302 -1.79 -11.11 -10.00
N THR A 303 -2.98 -11.03 -10.63
CA THR A 303 -3.73 -12.21 -11.12
C THR A 303 -3.86 -12.24 -12.64
N GLU A 304 -4.07 -13.45 -13.20
CA GLU A 304 -4.38 -13.67 -14.61
C GLU A 304 -5.61 -12.85 -15.06
N GLU A 305 -6.63 -12.77 -14.21
CA GLU A 305 -7.87 -12.02 -14.48
C GLU A 305 -7.60 -10.51 -14.63
N ASP A 306 -6.68 -9.95 -13.83
CA ASP A 306 -6.31 -8.54 -13.90
C ASP A 306 -5.59 -8.18 -15.20
N VAL A 307 -4.77 -9.11 -15.74
CA VAL A 307 -4.07 -8.95 -17.02
C VAL A 307 -5.07 -8.95 -18.18
N HIS A 308 -6.06 -9.84 -18.14
CA HIS A 308 -7.15 -9.86 -19.13
C HIS A 308 -8.03 -8.62 -19.05
N LEU A 309 -8.30 -8.13 -17.83
CA LEU A 309 -9.05 -6.90 -17.61
C LEU A 309 -8.30 -5.71 -18.20
N LEU A 310 -7.00 -5.56 -17.90
CA LEU A 310 -6.16 -4.52 -18.48
C LEU A 310 -6.21 -4.55 -20.02
N ALA A 311 -6.04 -5.74 -20.62
CA ALA A 311 -6.11 -5.90 -22.06
C ALA A 311 -7.48 -5.44 -22.63
N SER A 312 -8.57 -5.63 -21.89
CA SER A 312 -9.90 -5.17 -22.32
C SER A 312 -10.01 -3.63 -22.34
N TYR A 313 -9.44 -2.90 -21.37
CA TYR A 313 -9.42 -1.44 -21.38
C TYR A 313 -8.58 -0.89 -22.53
N PHE A 314 -7.49 -1.58 -22.86
CA PHE A 314 -6.68 -1.25 -24.03
C PHE A 314 -7.39 -1.49 -25.38
N MET A 315 -8.58 -2.10 -25.37
CA MET A 315 -9.37 -2.36 -26.57
C MET A 315 -10.63 -1.47 -26.68
N HIS A 316 -11.08 -0.83 -25.59
CA HIS A 316 -12.41 -0.17 -25.52
C HIS A 316 -12.40 1.38 -25.44
N VAL A 317 -11.24 2.07 -25.49
CA VAL A 317 -11.17 3.53 -25.27
C VAL A 317 -11.78 4.41 -26.39
N LYS A 318 -12.23 3.85 -27.51
CA LYS A 318 -12.92 4.60 -28.58
C LYS A 318 -14.42 4.92 -28.31
N GLY A 319 -14.97 4.57 -27.13
CA GLY A 319 -16.42 4.62 -26.86
C GLY A 319 -16.93 5.59 -25.78
N GLY A 320 -16.17 6.61 -25.37
CA GLY A 320 -16.57 7.51 -24.28
C GLY A 320 -17.64 8.55 -24.66
N LYS A 321 -18.93 8.19 -24.57
CA LYS A 321 -20.01 9.17 -24.37
C LYS A 321 -19.88 9.76 -22.96
N LYS A 322 -19.82 11.09 -22.85
CA LYS A 322 -20.01 11.82 -21.58
C LYS A 322 -21.41 11.50 -21.02
N PRO A 323 -21.54 11.11 -19.73
CA PRO A 323 -22.77 11.30 -18.98
C PRO A 323 -22.77 12.74 -18.45
N GLU A 324 -23.75 13.52 -18.89
CA GLU A 324 -24.17 14.74 -18.19
C GLU A 324 -24.99 14.29 -16.98
N GLU A 325 -24.44 14.50 -15.79
CA GLU A 325 -25.22 14.46 -14.55
C GLU A 325 -25.53 15.90 -14.14
N GLU A 326 -26.82 16.16 -14.03
CA GLU A 326 -27.43 17.35 -13.45
C GLU A 326 -27.11 17.40 -11.95
N GLU A 327 -26.40 18.42 -11.50
CA GLU A 327 -26.47 18.87 -10.10
C GLU A 327 -26.96 20.32 -10.08
N GLU A 328 -28.22 20.47 -9.64
CA GLU A 328 -28.79 21.70 -9.14
C GLU A 328 -28.06 22.09 -7.83
N GLU A 329 -27.30 23.18 -7.83
CA GLU A 329 -27.18 24.01 -6.62
C GLU A 329 -27.33 25.50 -6.96
N LYS A 330 -28.23 26.12 -6.20
CA LYS A 330 -28.64 27.52 -6.25
C LYS A 330 -27.57 28.42 -5.66
N GLU A 331 -27.19 29.49 -6.37
CA GLU A 331 -26.92 30.79 -5.75
C GLU A 331 -27.39 31.94 -6.68
N THR A 332 -28.45 32.62 -6.25
CA THR A 332 -28.84 33.99 -6.64
C THR A 332 -27.86 34.97 -5.97
N THR A 333 -27.39 36.10 -6.52
CA THR A 333 -28.18 37.26 -7.00
C THR A 333 -27.24 38.38 -7.56
N MET A 334 -27.66 39.03 -8.66
CA MET A 334 -27.55 40.46 -9.07
C MET A 334 -26.17 41.14 -9.32
N GLU A 335 -25.84 41.46 -10.59
CA GLU A 335 -25.99 42.76 -11.34
C GLU A 335 -24.63 43.50 -11.39
N GLU A 336 -24.11 44.10 -12.47
CA GLU A 336 -24.72 44.88 -13.56
C GLU A 336 -23.71 45.16 -14.73
N THR A 337 -24.26 45.41 -15.94
CA THR A 337 -23.78 46.27 -17.07
C THR A 337 -22.63 45.89 -18.05
N GLN A 338 -23.06 45.46 -19.26
CA GLN A 338 -22.86 46.00 -20.63
C GLN A 338 -21.51 46.63 -21.07
N THR A 339 -20.94 46.14 -22.20
CA THR A 339 -20.92 46.84 -23.51
C THR A 339 -20.35 45.97 -24.66
N GLU A 340 -21.15 45.88 -25.74
CA GLU A 340 -20.84 45.95 -27.19
C GLU A 340 -19.78 45.05 -27.88
N GLY A 341 -20.21 44.44 -29.00
CA GLY A 341 -19.34 44.10 -30.14
C GLY A 341 -19.78 42.92 -31.01
N ASP A 342 -20.83 43.08 -31.83
CA ASP A 342 -21.13 42.22 -32.99
C ASP A 342 -19.99 42.29 -34.03
N MET A 343 -19.52 41.13 -34.50
CA MET A 343 -19.03 40.93 -35.88
C MET A 343 -19.07 39.44 -36.22
N ASP A 344 -20.25 38.96 -36.62
CA ASP A 344 -20.37 37.76 -37.44
C ASP A 344 -19.90 38.03 -38.89
N ASP A 345 -19.71 36.95 -39.64
CA ASP A 345 -19.75 36.86 -41.11
C ASP A 345 -18.47 37.04 -41.95
N ILE A 346 -17.45 36.17 -41.77
CA ILE A 346 -16.54 35.83 -42.90
C ILE A 346 -16.20 34.33 -43.07
N ASP A 347 -16.32 33.45 -42.07
CA ASP A 347 -15.84 32.05 -42.24
C ASP A 347 -16.89 31.02 -42.68
N ALA A 348 -18.14 31.45 -42.90
CA ALA A 348 -19.23 30.58 -43.37
C ALA A 348 -19.27 30.41 -44.91
N GLU A 349 -18.45 31.14 -45.68
CA GLU A 349 -18.57 31.21 -47.16
C GLU A 349 -17.53 30.38 -47.93
N ILE A 350 -16.56 29.73 -47.26
CA ILE A 350 -15.54 28.90 -47.96
C ILE A 350 -15.88 27.40 -47.97
N ARG A 351 -16.84 26.93 -47.16
CA ARG A 351 -17.17 25.49 -47.06
C ARG A 351 -18.36 25.02 -47.91
N LYS A 352 -18.99 25.89 -48.72
CA LYS A 352 -20.25 25.57 -49.42
C LYS A 352 -20.16 25.41 -50.95
N LEU A 353 -18.95 25.30 -51.54
CA LEU A 353 -18.78 25.26 -53.01
C LEU A 353 -17.90 24.15 -53.58
N THR A 354 -17.87 22.95 -53.00
CA THR A 354 -17.50 21.73 -53.76
C THR A 354 -18.29 20.52 -53.27
N GLY A 355 -19.46 20.29 -53.85
CA GLY A 355 -20.17 19.02 -53.77
C GLY A 355 -19.80 18.10 -54.92
N LYS A 356 -19.59 16.81 -54.62
CA LYS A 356 -20.23 15.62 -55.24
C LYS A 356 -19.43 14.37 -54.89
N GLU A 357 -20.01 13.50 -54.07
CA GLU A 357 -20.75 12.28 -54.47
C GLU A 357 -19.82 11.16 -54.96
N GLY A 358 -19.88 10.04 -54.25
CA GLY A 358 -19.17 8.81 -54.56
C GLY A 358 -19.37 7.79 -53.44
N ASP A 359 -20.60 7.30 -53.31
CA ASP A 359 -20.94 6.10 -52.56
C ASP A 359 -20.33 4.88 -53.27
N VAL A 360 -19.37 4.19 -52.63
CA VAL A 360 -18.94 2.84 -52.97
C VAL A 360 -18.59 2.11 -51.68
N ASP A 361 -19.50 1.24 -51.28
CA ASP A 361 -19.32 0.15 -50.35
C ASP A 361 -18.24 -0.83 -50.88
N SER A 362 -17.21 -1.12 -50.09
CA SER A 362 -16.38 -2.32 -50.23
C SER A 362 -15.54 -2.58 -48.98
N SER A 363 -15.95 -3.64 -48.27
CA SER A 363 -15.09 -4.68 -47.66
C SER A 363 -14.12 -4.34 -46.52
N LYS A 364 -14.55 -4.76 -45.31
CA LYS A 364 -13.79 -5.45 -44.25
C LYS A 364 -12.25 -5.47 -44.37
N SER A 365 -11.61 -4.83 -43.41
CA SER A 365 -10.36 -5.35 -42.83
C SER A 365 -10.48 -5.21 -41.31
N GLU A 366 -10.71 -6.33 -40.63
CA GLU A 366 -10.63 -6.43 -39.16
C GLU A 366 -9.15 -6.33 -38.75
N THR A 367 -8.59 -5.13 -38.85
CA THR A 367 -7.39 -4.80 -38.07
C THR A 367 -7.89 -4.21 -36.76
N ILE A 368 -7.79 -4.99 -35.70
CA ILE A 368 -7.91 -4.50 -34.33
C ILE A 368 -6.90 -3.35 -34.19
N GLU A 369 -7.37 -2.11 -34.30
CA GLU A 369 -6.54 -0.93 -34.12
C GLU A 369 -6.20 -0.83 -32.63
N LEU A 370 -5.02 -1.32 -32.25
CA LEU A 370 -4.44 -1.01 -30.94
C LEU A 370 -4.42 0.51 -30.73
N ILE A 371 -4.66 0.90 -29.48
CA ILE A 371 -4.69 2.30 -29.05
C ILE A 371 -3.46 3.04 -29.56
N HIS A 372 -3.69 4.20 -30.18
CA HIS A 372 -2.64 5.11 -30.60
C HIS A 372 -1.80 5.53 -29.38
N HIS A 373 -0.46 5.49 -29.48
CA HIS A 373 0.52 5.78 -28.40
C HIS A 373 0.12 6.89 -27.40
N ASN A 374 -0.50 7.98 -27.87
CA ASN A 374 -0.97 9.10 -27.04
C ASN A 374 -2.20 8.83 -26.14
N GLU A 375 -2.95 7.75 -26.37
CA GLU A 375 -4.16 7.37 -25.63
C GLU A 375 -3.90 6.27 -24.59
N VAL A 376 -2.71 5.66 -24.61
CA VAL A 376 -2.25 4.67 -23.61
C VAL A 376 -2.33 5.25 -22.20
N MET A 377 -1.95 6.51 -22.03
CA MET A 377 -2.05 7.21 -20.74
C MET A 377 -3.49 7.46 -20.29
N LYS A 378 -4.45 7.61 -21.20
CA LYS A 378 -5.87 7.75 -20.86
C LYS A 378 -6.46 6.39 -20.47
N ALA A 379 -6.10 5.33 -21.19
CA ALA A 379 -6.50 3.96 -20.89
C ALA A 379 -5.96 3.50 -19.52
N LEU A 380 -4.67 3.74 -19.26
CA LEU A 380 -4.04 3.45 -17.97
C LEU A 380 -4.64 4.30 -16.85
N ARG A 381 -4.97 5.57 -17.08
CA ARG A 381 -5.66 6.40 -16.09
C ARG A 381 -7.06 5.89 -15.78
N ALA A 382 -7.85 5.51 -16.78
CA ALA A 382 -9.18 4.96 -16.58
C ALA A 382 -9.13 3.61 -15.84
N PHE A 383 -8.22 2.71 -16.24
CA PHE A 383 -7.97 1.45 -15.54
C PHE A 383 -7.57 1.68 -14.08
N VAL A 384 -6.65 2.63 -13.83
CA VAL A 384 -6.22 2.96 -12.48
C VAL A 384 -7.33 3.66 -11.69
N GLU A 385 -8.12 4.57 -12.26
CA GLU A 385 -9.21 5.24 -11.52
C GLU A 385 -10.33 4.27 -11.14
N GLU A 386 -10.68 3.32 -12.00
CA GLU A 386 -11.71 2.31 -11.72
C GLU A 386 -11.21 1.18 -10.80
N ASN A 387 -9.97 0.71 -10.95
CA ASN A 387 -9.41 -0.37 -10.12
C ASN A 387 -8.72 0.12 -8.83
N ARG A 388 -8.50 1.43 -8.64
CA ARG A 388 -7.83 2.00 -7.46
C ARG A 388 -8.79 2.66 -6.48
N GLN A 389 -9.88 1.97 -6.14
CA GLN A 389 -10.51 2.17 -4.83
C GLN A 389 -9.44 2.05 -3.71
N PRO A 390 -9.56 2.79 -2.59
CA PRO A 390 -8.44 3.44 -1.90
C PRO A 390 -7.38 2.45 -1.39
N SER A 391 -6.34 2.26 -2.21
CA SER A 391 -5.13 1.47 -1.95
C SER A 391 -4.20 2.06 -0.86
N LYS A 392 -4.73 2.87 0.08
CA LYS A 392 -3.99 3.22 1.31
C LYS A 392 -4.12 2.13 2.38
N GLU A 393 -5.14 1.28 2.33
CA GLU A 393 -5.27 0.13 3.24
C GLU A 393 -4.54 -1.12 2.74
N ARG A 394 -4.51 -1.40 1.44
CA ARG A 394 -3.83 -2.59 0.88
C ARG A 394 -2.31 -2.57 1.05
N VAL A 395 -1.65 -1.41 0.92
CA VAL A 395 -0.19 -1.30 1.12
C VAL A 395 0.20 -1.45 2.60
N LYS A 396 -0.70 -1.11 3.54
CA LYS A 396 -0.52 -1.43 4.97
C LYS A 396 -0.85 -2.88 5.29
N GLN A 397 -1.80 -3.49 4.59
CA GLN A 397 -2.11 -4.92 4.77
C GLN A 397 -1.07 -5.85 4.12
N SER A 398 -0.38 -5.44 3.04
CA SER A 398 0.57 -6.32 2.34
C SER A 398 1.81 -6.65 3.17
N GLN A 399 2.25 -5.76 4.05
CA GLN A 399 3.39 -6.02 4.95
C GLN A 399 3.04 -6.87 6.18
N PHE A 400 1.74 -7.02 6.48
CA PHE A 400 1.24 -7.68 7.70
C PHE A 400 0.28 -8.84 7.43
N LYS A 401 0.33 -9.45 6.24
CA LYS A 401 -0.28 -10.76 6.04
C LYS A 401 0.54 -11.80 6.82
N ILE A 402 0.10 -12.10 8.05
CA ILE A 402 0.29 -13.44 8.60
C ILE A 402 -0.25 -14.35 7.50
N ALA A 403 0.62 -15.21 6.94
CA ALA A 403 0.25 -16.13 5.88
C ALA A 403 -1.13 -16.70 6.25
N SER A 404 -2.13 -16.41 5.41
CA SER A 404 -3.49 -16.89 5.64
C SER A 404 -3.37 -18.38 5.93
N LEU A 405 -3.97 -18.82 7.05
CA LEU A 405 -4.07 -20.24 7.36
C LEU A 405 -4.64 -20.91 6.11
N GLU A 406 -3.80 -21.62 5.37
CA GLU A 406 -4.28 -22.62 4.43
C GLU A 406 -4.83 -23.74 5.32
N GLU A 407 -6.09 -23.55 5.75
CA GLU A 407 -6.82 -24.59 6.44
C GLU A 407 -6.93 -25.76 5.48
N ARG A 408 -6.40 -26.91 5.91
CA ARG A 408 -6.51 -28.15 5.16
C ARG A 408 -7.99 -28.43 4.89
N ASP A 409 -8.30 -28.79 3.66
CA ASP A 409 -9.62 -29.28 3.29
C ASP A 409 -9.95 -30.56 4.06
N SER A 410 -10.94 -30.49 4.96
CA SER A 410 -11.41 -31.60 5.80
C SER A 410 -12.65 -32.29 5.24
N SER A 411 -13.12 -31.86 4.06
CA SER A 411 -14.40 -32.32 3.50
C SER A 411 -14.45 -33.84 3.28
N GLU A 412 -13.32 -34.45 2.92
CA GLU A 412 -13.24 -35.89 2.60
C GLU A 412 -12.95 -36.76 3.84
N ASP A 413 -12.59 -36.17 4.99
CA ASP A 413 -12.22 -36.93 6.18
C ASP A 413 -13.40 -37.72 6.76
N SER A 414 -14.60 -37.10 6.77
CA SER A 414 -15.79 -37.73 7.33
C SER A 414 -16.18 -38.98 6.56
N ASP A 415 -16.08 -38.93 5.23
CA ASP A 415 -16.43 -40.05 4.36
C ASP A 415 -15.44 -41.21 4.51
N TYR A 416 -14.16 -40.89 4.73
CA TYR A 416 -13.10 -41.85 5.01
C TYR A 416 -13.31 -42.59 6.34
N TRP A 417 -13.61 -41.87 7.43
CA TRP A 417 -13.89 -42.56 8.69
C TRP A 417 -15.20 -43.35 8.65
N ALA A 418 -16.19 -42.90 7.86
CA ALA A 418 -17.43 -43.64 7.66
C ALA A 418 -17.25 -44.95 6.87
N SER A 419 -16.21 -45.10 6.03
CA SER A 419 -15.98 -46.36 5.31
C SER A 419 -15.54 -47.49 6.24
N TYR A 420 -14.83 -47.20 7.33
CA TYR A 420 -14.51 -48.18 8.38
C TYR A 420 -15.76 -48.77 9.03
N ALA A 421 -16.76 -47.93 9.33
CA ALA A 421 -18.03 -48.38 9.92
C ALA A 421 -18.88 -49.21 8.94
N LYS A 422 -18.86 -48.84 7.65
CA LYS A 422 -19.59 -49.57 6.58
C LYS A 422 -19.07 -50.99 6.33
N LEU A 423 -17.92 -51.36 6.87
CA LEU A 423 -17.38 -52.72 6.74
C LEU A 423 -18.27 -53.77 7.46
N VAL A 424 -18.95 -53.35 8.52
CA VAL A 424 -19.92 -54.16 9.27
C VAL A 424 -21.32 -53.68 8.95
N ASP A 425 -21.96 -54.34 7.99
CA ASP A 425 -23.37 -54.09 7.70
C ASP A 425 -24.25 -54.51 8.89
N GLU A 426 -25.36 -53.81 9.12
CA GLU A 426 -26.38 -54.19 10.12
C GLU A 426 -26.87 -55.64 9.96
N LYS A 427 -26.81 -56.18 8.74
CA LYS A 427 -27.17 -57.58 8.45
C LYS A 427 -26.22 -58.56 9.12
N LYS A 428 -24.91 -58.25 9.15
CA LYS A 428 -23.89 -59.09 9.79
C LYS A 428 -24.05 -59.07 11.30
N GLU A 429 -24.29 -57.89 11.87
CA GLU A 429 -24.51 -57.73 13.32
C GLU A 429 -25.72 -58.55 13.80
N ARG A 430 -26.87 -58.44 13.11
CA ARG A 430 -28.07 -59.25 13.42
C ARG A 430 -27.82 -60.76 13.28
N LEU A 431 -26.97 -61.16 12.34
CA LEU A 431 -26.61 -62.56 12.15
C LEU A 431 -25.71 -63.06 13.29
N TRP A 432 -24.75 -62.23 13.76
CA TRP A 432 -23.93 -62.56 14.92
C TRP A 432 -24.76 -62.66 16.20
N ASP A 433 -25.69 -61.73 16.45
CA ASP A 433 -26.60 -61.78 17.61
C ASP A 433 -27.43 -63.07 17.62
N ALA A 434 -28.04 -63.42 16.49
CA ALA A 434 -28.82 -64.64 16.35
C ALA A 434 -27.96 -65.90 16.53
N LEU A 435 -26.71 -65.88 16.06
CA LEU A 435 -25.76 -66.97 16.23
C LEU A 435 -25.39 -67.15 17.72
N VAL A 436 -25.13 -66.05 18.44
CA VAL A 436 -24.82 -66.08 19.88
C VAL A 436 -25.99 -66.69 20.65
N GLU A 437 -27.22 -66.21 20.42
CA GLU A 437 -28.42 -66.76 21.08
C GLU A 437 -28.61 -68.26 20.76
N GLY A 438 -28.34 -68.66 19.52
CA GLY A 438 -28.40 -70.05 19.09
C GLY A 438 -27.36 -70.94 19.76
N LEU A 439 -26.11 -70.46 19.88
CA LEU A 439 -25.01 -71.18 20.51
C LEU A 439 -25.18 -71.29 22.03
N GLU A 440 -25.71 -70.25 22.69
CA GLU A 440 -26.04 -70.31 24.11
C GLU A 440 -27.07 -71.42 24.38
N LYS A 441 -28.19 -71.43 23.66
CA LYS A 441 -29.21 -72.49 23.77
C LYS A 441 -28.63 -73.87 23.47
N TYR A 442 -27.76 -73.99 22.47
CA TYR A 442 -27.10 -75.26 22.15
C TYR A 442 -26.18 -75.73 23.27
N SER A 443 -25.43 -74.82 23.89
CA SER A 443 -24.55 -75.13 25.02
C SER A 443 -25.33 -75.61 26.27
N GLU A 444 -26.50 -75.02 26.52
CA GLU A 444 -27.40 -75.45 27.60
C GLU A 444 -27.89 -76.89 27.36
N VAL A 445 -28.32 -77.19 26.13
CA VAL A 445 -28.76 -78.54 25.74
C VAL A 445 -27.61 -79.55 25.87
N LEU A 446 -26.40 -79.21 25.43
CA LEU A 446 -25.23 -80.08 25.57
C LEU A 446 -24.88 -80.33 27.05
N THR A 447 -24.96 -79.30 27.88
CA THR A 447 -24.71 -79.42 29.32
C THR A 447 -25.76 -80.32 29.98
N SER A 448 -27.04 -80.11 29.66
CA SER A 448 -28.14 -80.97 30.10
C SER A 448 -27.93 -82.43 29.66
N ARG A 449 -27.57 -82.66 28.39
CA ARG A 449 -27.27 -84.00 27.86
C ARG A 449 -26.10 -84.66 28.59
N SER A 450 -25.04 -83.92 28.88
CA SER A 450 -23.89 -84.45 29.63
C SER A 450 -24.29 -84.89 31.05
N GLY A 451 -25.13 -84.10 31.73
CA GLY A 451 -25.71 -84.46 33.02
C GLY A 451 -26.55 -85.73 32.96
N LEU A 452 -27.44 -85.85 31.96
CA LEU A 452 -28.25 -87.05 31.75
C LEU A 452 -27.42 -88.29 31.43
N ILE A 453 -26.30 -88.15 30.70
CA ILE A 453 -25.37 -89.26 30.45
C ILE A 453 -24.76 -89.74 31.76
N ASN A 454 -24.25 -88.82 32.58
CA ASN A 454 -23.67 -89.15 33.89
C ASN A 454 -24.69 -89.84 34.81
N GLU A 455 -25.93 -89.34 34.83
CA GLU A 455 -27.02 -89.95 35.60
C GLU A 455 -27.36 -91.35 35.06
N THR A 456 -27.43 -91.52 33.75
CA THR A 456 -27.69 -92.82 33.12
C THR A 456 -26.59 -93.82 33.45
N ASP A 457 -25.33 -93.40 33.43
CA ASP A 457 -24.20 -94.28 33.76
C ASP A 457 -24.16 -94.62 35.25
N ALA A 458 -24.49 -93.69 36.14
CA ALA A 458 -24.67 -93.96 37.57
C ALA A 458 -25.80 -94.98 37.82
N LEU A 459 -26.94 -94.81 37.15
CA LEU A 459 -28.06 -95.76 37.22
C LEU A 459 -27.70 -97.12 36.65
N ARG A 460 -26.90 -97.19 35.58
CA ARG A 460 -26.38 -98.45 35.04
C ARG A 460 -25.47 -99.16 36.04
N GLN A 461 -24.59 -98.43 36.71
CA GLN A 461 -23.72 -98.98 37.74
C GLN A 461 -24.52 -99.53 38.92
N GLN A 462 -25.48 -98.75 39.43
CA GLN A 462 -26.39 -99.21 40.49
C GLN A 462 -27.18 -100.45 40.07
N ASN A 463 -27.70 -100.48 38.84
CA ASN A 463 -28.38 -101.67 38.31
C ASN A 463 -27.44 -102.88 38.22
N ALA A 464 -26.17 -102.68 37.84
CA ALA A 464 -25.18 -103.76 37.81
C ALA A 464 -24.88 -104.29 39.22
N GLU A 465 -24.71 -103.40 40.21
CA GLU A 465 -24.51 -103.75 41.62
C GLU A 465 -25.72 -104.49 42.20
N LEU A 466 -26.94 -104.02 41.92
CA LEU A 466 -28.18 -104.69 42.32
C LEU A 466 -28.31 -106.08 41.68
N ARG A 467 -27.95 -106.23 40.39
CA ARG A 467 -27.91 -107.54 39.72
C ARG A 467 -26.89 -108.48 40.36
N MET A 468 -25.71 -107.97 40.71
CA MET A 468 -24.68 -108.75 41.42
C MET A 468 -25.17 -109.19 42.81
N LEU A 469 -25.77 -108.28 43.57
CA LEU A 469 -26.31 -108.55 44.90
C LEU A 469 -27.47 -109.56 44.83
N LEU A 470 -28.37 -109.42 43.86
CA LEU A 470 -29.42 -110.38 43.60
C LEU A 470 -28.85 -111.77 43.26
N HIS A 471 -27.83 -111.83 42.40
CA HIS A 471 -27.15 -113.10 42.08
C HIS A 471 -26.50 -113.73 43.33
N GLN A 472 -25.95 -112.92 44.24
CA GLN A 472 -25.41 -113.39 45.51
C GLN A 472 -26.51 -113.92 46.44
N TYR A 473 -27.65 -113.23 46.54
CA TYR A 473 -28.78 -113.69 47.36
C TYR A 473 -29.42 -114.95 46.81
N VAL A 474 -29.64 -115.04 45.49
CA VAL A 474 -30.21 -116.23 44.82
C VAL A 474 -29.34 -117.47 45.07
N ASN A 475 -28.01 -117.31 45.05
CA ASN A 475 -27.05 -118.41 45.23
C ASN A 475 -26.56 -118.59 46.68
N SER A 476 -27.20 -117.94 47.65
CA SER A 476 -26.86 -118.11 49.07
C SER A 476 -27.19 -119.51 49.55
N LYS A 477 -26.31 -120.10 50.39
CA LYS A 477 -26.47 -121.46 50.93
C LYS A 477 -27.77 -121.65 51.72
N VAL A 478 -28.23 -120.59 52.39
CA VAL A 478 -29.49 -120.57 53.16
C VAL A 478 -30.69 -120.89 52.27
N ASN A 479 -30.68 -120.56 50.97
CA ASN A 479 -31.78 -120.88 50.07
C ASN A 479 -31.91 -122.38 49.77
N ALA A 480 -30.83 -123.15 49.91
CA ALA A 480 -30.83 -124.61 49.75
C ALA A 480 -31.18 -125.34 51.06
N GLU A 481 -31.12 -124.64 52.20
CA GLU A 481 -31.44 -125.16 53.54
C GLU A 481 -32.93 -125.01 53.89
N LEU A 482 -33.70 -124.23 53.12
CA LEU A 482 -35.14 -124.07 53.28
C LEU A 482 -35.92 -125.20 52.58
N GLU A 483 -36.98 -125.71 53.22
CA GLU A 483 -37.85 -126.78 52.65
C GLU A 483 -38.49 -126.37 51.30
N ILE A 484 -38.72 -125.07 51.11
CA ILE A 484 -39.17 -124.48 49.84
C ILE A 484 -38.21 -123.33 49.50
N PRO A 485 -37.39 -123.45 48.45
CA PRO A 485 -36.48 -122.38 48.04
C PRO A 485 -37.26 -121.12 47.61
N PRO A 486 -36.86 -119.91 48.04
CA PRO A 486 -37.52 -118.65 47.65
C PRO A 486 -37.59 -118.44 46.12
N THR A 487 -36.62 -118.98 45.38
CA THR A 487 -36.60 -118.99 43.90
C THR A 487 -37.80 -119.71 43.28
N ARG A 488 -38.36 -120.74 43.94
CA ARG A 488 -39.58 -121.43 43.46
C ARG A 488 -40.85 -120.64 43.74
N VAL A 489 -40.89 -119.90 44.85
CA VAL A 489 -42.02 -119.01 45.19
C VAL A 489 -42.09 -117.86 44.18
N LEU A 490 -40.96 -117.22 43.88
CA LEU A 490 -40.88 -116.15 42.87
C LEU A 490 -41.23 -116.62 41.45
N GLN A 491 -40.87 -117.85 41.07
CA GLN A 491 -41.25 -118.43 39.77
C GLN A 491 -42.75 -118.71 39.64
N LEU A 492 -43.42 -119.06 40.75
CA LEU A 492 -44.87 -119.26 40.80
C LEU A 492 -45.64 -117.94 40.67
N GLU A 493 -45.11 -116.84 41.22
CA GLU A 493 -45.71 -115.50 41.10
C GLU A 493 -45.47 -114.86 39.72
N MET A 494 -44.33 -115.12 39.08
CA MET A 494 -43.97 -114.57 37.76
C MET A 494 -44.58 -115.34 36.57
N ASN A 495 -44.93 -116.62 36.75
CA ASN A 495 -45.66 -117.43 35.79
C ASN A 495 -46.86 -118.10 36.48
N PRO A 496 -47.94 -117.34 36.75
CA PRO A 496 -49.18 -117.95 37.19
C PRO A 496 -49.71 -118.83 36.05
N ARG A 497 -50.00 -120.10 36.35
CA ARG A 497 -50.73 -120.97 35.41
C ARG A 497 -52.14 -120.48 35.17
#